data_AF-A0AAW0F0D4-F1
#
_entry.id   AF-A0AAW0F0D4-F1
#
_cell.length_a   1.000
_cell.length_b   1.000
_cell.length_c   1.000
_cell.angle_alpha   90.00
_cell.angle_beta   90.00
_cell.angle_gamma   90.00
#
_symmetry.space_group_name_H-M   'P 1'
#
loop_
_entity.id
_entity.type
_entity.pdbx_description
1 polymer ?
#
loop_
_entity_poly.entity_id
_entity_poly.type
_entity_poly.pdbx_seq_one_letter_code
_entity_poly.pdbx_strand_id
1 'polypeptide(L)'
;MTTTAQESGGPVRVELQKANAASTEKVKARLHEGVSELTIAALDFAIGSAVVVAQTLRDQNMVEIKSIYTRRGPLSVDEKRSRVRNQIEIRIAKTSFFDSIYEEQARARAEERAARDATPAATGEAVAEEEAAAAESESD
;
A
#
# COMPACT_ATOMS: atom_id res chain seq x y z
N MET A 1 -37.48 -6.99 -1.60
CA MET A 1 -36.39 -7.37 -0.66
C MET A 1 -35.25 -7.90 -1.50
N THR A 2 -34.29 -7.04 -1.86
CA THR A 2 -33.15 -7.40 -2.70
C THR A 2 -32.03 -7.91 -1.80
N THR A 3 -31.79 -9.22 -1.85
CA THR A 3 -30.64 -9.87 -1.23
C THR A 3 -29.38 -9.44 -1.98
N THR A 4 -28.64 -8.48 -1.45
CA THR A 4 -27.25 -8.25 -1.86
C THR A 4 -26.43 -9.42 -1.35
N ALA A 5 -26.13 -10.37 -2.24
CA ALA A 5 -25.10 -11.37 -2.00
C ALA A 5 -23.79 -10.62 -1.76
N GLN A 6 -23.34 -10.63 -0.51
CA GLN A 6 -22.07 -10.06 -0.10
C GLN A 6 -20.97 -10.92 -0.71
N GLU A 7 -20.47 -10.56 -1.89
CA GLU A 7 -19.31 -11.22 -2.49
C GLU A 7 -18.09 -10.90 -1.62
N SER A 8 -17.79 -11.82 -0.69
CA SER A 8 -16.54 -11.79 0.06
C SER A 8 -15.40 -12.09 -0.91
N GLY A 9 -14.73 -11.06 -1.39
CA GLY A 9 -13.53 -11.20 -2.21
C GLY A 9 -12.47 -11.99 -1.43
N GLY A 10 -11.80 -12.92 -2.11
CA GLY A 10 -10.74 -13.74 -1.52
C GLY A 10 -9.65 -12.91 -0.83
N PRO A 11 -8.87 -13.52 0.09
CA PRO A 11 -7.92 -12.78 0.93
C PRO A 11 -6.82 -12.11 0.10
N VAL A 12 -6.55 -10.83 0.38
CA VAL A 12 -5.36 -10.13 -0.12
C VAL A 12 -4.20 -10.48 0.80
N ARG A 13 -3.25 -11.23 0.23
CA ARG A 13 -1.99 -11.55 0.90
C ARG A 13 -1.05 -10.36 0.79
N VAL A 14 -0.55 -9.91 1.94
CA VAL A 14 0.48 -8.88 2.05
C VAL A 14 1.82 -9.58 2.17
N GLU A 15 2.70 -9.29 1.22
CA GLU A 15 4.08 -9.72 1.25
C GLU A 15 4.94 -8.65 1.93
N LEU A 16 6.13 -9.06 2.39
CA LEU A 16 7.11 -8.13 2.94
C LEU A 16 7.60 -7.22 1.81
N GLN A 17 7.00 -6.04 1.67
CA GLN A 17 7.46 -5.00 0.75
C GLN A 17 7.97 -3.79 1.52
N LYS A 18 9.08 -3.21 1.04
CA LYS A 18 9.65 -1.97 1.58
C LYS A 18 8.67 -0.78 1.51
N ALA A 19 7.63 -0.87 0.69
CA ALA A 19 6.59 0.14 0.57
C ALA A 19 5.20 -0.48 0.75
N ASN A 20 4.59 -0.26 1.91
CA ASN A 20 3.21 -0.67 2.21
C ASN A 20 2.18 -0.07 1.22
N ALA A 21 2.57 0.97 0.46
CA ALA A 21 1.74 1.65 -0.52
C ALA A 21 1.15 0.72 -1.60
N ALA A 22 1.93 -0.21 -2.16
CA ALA A 22 1.42 -1.10 -3.20
C ALA A 22 0.33 -2.06 -2.70
N SER A 23 0.50 -2.56 -1.47
CA SER A 23 -0.52 -3.39 -0.81
C SER A 23 -1.77 -2.58 -0.48
N THR A 24 -1.60 -1.34 0.00
CA THR A 24 -2.73 -0.41 0.24
C THR A 24 -3.52 -0.14 -1.03
N GLU A 25 -2.87 0.19 -2.14
CA GLU A 25 -3.56 0.45 -3.42
C GLU A 25 -4.27 -0.79 -3.95
N LYS A 26 -3.68 -1.99 -3.80
CA LYS A 26 -4.34 -3.25 -4.17
C LYS A 26 -5.60 -3.50 -3.35
N VAL A 27 -5.57 -3.23 -2.05
CA VAL A 27 -6.76 -3.33 -1.19
C VAL A 27 -7.83 -2.34 -1.63
N LYS A 28 -7.45 -1.08 -1.90
CA LYS A 28 -8.39 -0.06 -2.37
C LYS A 28 -9.05 -0.46 -3.69
N ALA A 29 -8.27 -0.91 -4.68
CA ALA A 29 -8.80 -1.35 -5.98
C ALA A 29 -9.83 -2.47 -5.81
N ARG A 30 -9.54 -3.48 -4.98
CA ARG A 30 -10.48 -4.58 -4.71
C ARG A 30 -11.78 -4.13 -4.05
N LEU A 31 -11.71 -3.19 -3.11
CA LEU A 31 -12.90 -2.64 -2.46
C LEU A 31 -13.72 -1.73 -3.40
N HIS A 32 -13.06 -1.10 -4.37
CA HIS A 32 -13.72 -0.32 -5.41
C HIS A 32 -14.38 -1.20 -6.48
N GLU A 33 -13.79 -2.36 -6.80
CA GLU A 33 -14.34 -3.37 -7.74
C GLU A 33 -15.64 -4.05 -7.27
N GLY A 34 -16.18 -3.68 -6.10
CA GLY A 34 -17.48 -4.16 -5.61
C GLY A 34 -17.40 -5.10 -4.40
N VAL A 35 -16.21 -5.44 -3.93
CA VAL A 35 -16.03 -6.25 -2.73
C VAL A 35 -16.29 -5.38 -1.49
N SER A 36 -17.33 -5.70 -0.71
CA SER A 36 -17.66 -4.95 0.51
C SER A 36 -16.77 -5.31 1.70
N GLU A 37 -16.23 -6.53 1.71
CA GLU A 37 -15.42 -7.06 2.81
C GLU A 37 -14.23 -7.86 2.29
N LEU A 38 -13.09 -7.68 2.94
CA LEU A 38 -11.83 -8.24 2.50
C LEU A 38 -10.97 -8.68 3.69
N THR A 39 -10.15 -9.71 3.48
CA THR A 39 -9.19 -10.17 4.49
C THR A 39 -7.77 -9.81 4.06
N ILE A 40 -7.06 -9.06 4.91
CA ILE A 40 -5.62 -8.80 4.78
C ILE A 40 -4.89 -9.89 5.56
N ALA A 41 -4.12 -10.73 4.89
CA ALA A 41 -3.39 -11.83 5.51
C ALA A 41 -1.87 -11.67 5.34
N ALA A 42 -1.10 -11.96 6.39
CA ALA A 42 0.36 -11.93 6.33
C ALA A 42 1.02 -12.96 7.26
N LEU A 43 2.29 -13.25 6.97
CA LEU A 43 3.11 -14.24 7.68
C LEU A 43 4.38 -13.61 8.24
N ASP A 44 4.78 -14.07 9.42
CA ASP A 44 6.06 -13.75 10.07
C ASP A 44 6.40 -12.25 10.00
N PHE A 45 7.48 -11.87 9.30
CA PHE A 45 7.93 -10.48 9.20
C PHE A 45 6.94 -9.56 8.47
N ALA A 46 6.07 -10.09 7.61
CA ALA A 46 5.07 -9.30 6.89
C ALA A 46 3.85 -8.92 7.76
N ILE A 47 3.74 -9.47 8.97
CA ILE A 47 2.65 -9.15 9.91
C ILE A 47 2.62 -7.64 10.21
N GLY A 48 3.79 -7.02 10.42
CA GLY A 48 3.89 -5.57 10.65
C GLY A 48 3.32 -4.76 9.48
N SER A 49 3.68 -5.12 8.24
CA SER A 49 3.15 -4.48 7.04
C SER A 49 1.63 -4.61 6.92
N ALA A 50 1.05 -5.78 7.22
CA ALA A 50 -0.40 -5.96 7.19
C ALA A 50 -1.14 -5.07 8.20
N VAL A 51 -0.58 -4.93 9.40
CA VAL A 51 -1.15 -4.03 10.43
C VAL A 51 -1.08 -2.58 9.97
N VAL A 52 0.06 -2.14 9.41
CA VAL A 52 0.22 -0.77 8.90
C VAL A 52 -0.75 -0.47 7.76
N VAL A 53 -0.96 -1.41 6.83
CA VAL A 53 -1.93 -1.24 5.73
C VAL A 53 -3.35 -1.09 6.30
N ALA A 54 -3.76 -1.99 7.20
CA ALA A 54 -5.09 -1.93 7.81
C ALA A 54 -5.30 -0.63 8.61
N GLN A 55 -4.29 -0.21 9.37
CA GLN A 55 -4.32 1.03 10.13
C GLN A 55 -4.40 2.26 9.21
N THR A 56 -3.58 2.31 8.17
CA THR A 56 -3.57 3.43 7.21
C THR A 56 -4.95 3.64 6.58
N LEU A 57 -5.60 2.55 6.15
CA LEU A 57 -6.94 2.62 5.55
C LEU A 57 -8.02 3.02 6.56
N ARG A 58 -7.87 2.58 7.81
CA ARG A 58 -8.79 2.95 8.90
C ARG A 58 -8.64 4.43 9.26
N ASP A 59 -7.42 4.92 9.39
CA ASP A 59 -7.13 6.30 9.76
C ASP A 59 -7.61 7.28 8.67
N GLN A 60 -7.66 6.82 7.42
CA GLN A 60 -8.29 7.54 6.30
C GLN A 60 -9.81 7.41 6.26
N ASN A 61 -10.46 6.79 7.26
CA ASN A 61 -11.90 6.50 7.29
C ASN A 61 -12.42 5.72 6.07
N MET A 62 -11.56 4.99 5.36
CA MET A 62 -11.97 4.20 4.19
C MET A 62 -12.52 2.84 4.60
N VAL A 63 -12.04 2.28 5.71
CA VAL A 63 -12.44 0.93 6.14
C VAL A 63 -12.68 0.83 7.65
N GLU A 64 -13.49 -0.15 8.04
CA GLU A 64 -13.65 -0.60 9.42
C GLU A 64 -12.97 -1.95 9.61
N ILE A 65 -12.31 -2.15 10.75
CA ILE A 65 -11.78 -3.46 11.14
C ILE A 65 -12.90 -4.27 11.81
N LYS A 66 -13.29 -5.38 11.21
CA LYS A 66 -14.33 -6.29 11.74
C LYS A 66 -13.75 -7.32 12.71
N SER A 67 -12.59 -7.88 12.39
CA SER A 67 -11.94 -8.86 13.26
C SER A 67 -10.45 -8.96 12.98
N ILE A 68 -9.68 -9.31 14.01
CA ILE A 68 -8.26 -9.63 13.90
C ILE A 68 -8.07 -11.04 14.45
N TYR A 69 -7.49 -11.92 13.64
CA TYR A 69 -7.17 -13.29 14.02
C TYR A 69 -5.67 -13.53 13.86
N THR A 70 -5.07 -14.16 14.85
CA THR A 70 -3.66 -14.58 14.81
C THR A 70 -3.57 -16.07 15.06
N ARG A 71 -2.67 -16.75 14.34
CA ARG A 71 -2.37 -18.16 14.57
C ARG A 71 -0.88 -18.41 14.48
N ARG A 72 -0.44 -19.42 15.20
CA ARG A 72 0.93 -19.95 15.14
C ARG A 72 0.86 -21.45 14.84
N GLY A 73 1.47 -21.88 13.76
CA GLY A 73 1.43 -23.28 13.35
C GLY A 73 1.92 -23.54 11.93
N PRO A 74 1.91 -24.79 11.47
CA PRO A 74 2.16 -25.12 10.07
C PRO A 74 1.03 -24.56 9.17
N LEU A 75 1.34 -24.11 7.95
CA LEU A 75 0.31 -23.57 7.04
C LEU A 75 -0.50 -24.65 6.34
N SER A 76 0.05 -25.87 6.23
CA SER A 76 -0.62 -27.03 5.66
C SER A 76 -0.35 -28.30 6.44
N VAL A 77 -1.18 -29.32 6.18
CA VAL A 77 -1.00 -30.67 6.71
C VAL A 77 0.28 -31.31 6.19
N ASP A 78 0.76 -30.92 5.01
CA ASP A 78 2.01 -31.43 4.44
C ASP A 78 3.26 -30.70 4.96
N GLU A 79 3.13 -29.43 5.37
CA GLU A 79 4.20 -28.67 6.03
C GLU A 79 4.46 -29.09 7.49
N LYS A 80 3.71 -30.10 8.01
CA LYS A 80 3.62 -30.53 9.42
C LYS A 80 4.93 -30.87 10.15
N ARG A 81 6.11 -30.80 9.54
CA ARG A 81 7.38 -31.22 10.19
C ARG A 81 8.51 -30.21 10.28
N SER A 82 8.49 -29.06 9.59
CA SER A 82 9.73 -28.27 9.46
C SER A 82 9.65 -26.77 9.74
N ARG A 83 8.49 -26.09 9.60
CA ARG A 83 8.41 -24.65 9.91
C ARG A 83 7.11 -24.25 10.57
N VAL A 84 7.20 -23.81 11.82
CA VAL A 84 6.14 -23.06 12.52
C VAL A 84 6.19 -21.62 12.03
N ARG A 85 5.08 -21.11 11.51
CA ARG A 85 4.96 -19.70 11.12
C ARG A 85 3.93 -18.99 11.97
N ASN A 86 4.14 -17.69 12.17
CA ASN A 86 3.11 -16.81 12.69
C ASN A 86 2.29 -16.26 11.52
N GLN A 87 0.99 -16.16 11.70
CA GLN A 87 0.07 -15.61 10.72
C GLN A 87 -0.90 -14.64 11.38
N ILE A 88 -1.23 -13.57 10.65
CA ILE A 88 -2.32 -12.66 10.96
C ILE A 88 -3.33 -12.64 9.81
N GLU A 89 -4.61 -12.49 10.16
CA GLU A 89 -5.72 -12.24 9.26
C GLU A 89 -6.54 -11.08 9.83
N ILE A 90 -6.64 -9.98 9.09
CA ILE A 90 -7.40 -8.79 9.46
C ILE A 90 -8.57 -8.67 8.49
N ARG A 91 -9.79 -8.86 8.99
CA ARG A 91 -11.00 -8.64 8.21
C ARG A 91 -11.37 -7.16 8.27
N ILE A 92 -11.51 -6.56 7.11
CA ILE A 92 -11.90 -5.16 6.93
C ILE A 92 -13.17 -5.07 6.09
N ALA A 93 -13.97 -4.04 6.35
CA ALA A 93 -15.16 -3.72 5.57
C ALA A 93 -15.07 -2.30 5.04
N LYS A 94 -15.63 -2.09 3.86
CA LYS A 94 -15.77 -0.78 3.22
C LYS A 94 -16.67 0.14 4.07
N THR A 95 -16.26 1.38 4.30
CA THR A 95 -17.13 2.41 4.91
C THR A 95 -17.99 3.09 3.84
N SER A 96 -19.00 3.84 4.26
CA SER A 96 -19.79 4.70 3.36
C SER A 96 -18.99 5.83 2.71
N PHE A 97 -17.85 6.20 3.29
CA PHE A 97 -16.98 7.28 2.80
C PHE A 97 -15.90 6.79 1.83
N PHE A 98 -15.80 5.48 1.62
CA PHE A 98 -14.73 4.90 0.83
C PHE A 98 -14.69 5.47 -0.59
N ASP A 99 -15.82 5.46 -1.30
CA ASP A 99 -15.84 5.82 -2.73
C ASP A 99 -15.50 7.29 -2.94
N SER A 100 -16.06 8.19 -2.11
CA SER A 100 -15.73 9.61 -2.17
C SER A 100 -14.24 9.89 -1.93
N ILE A 101 -13.64 9.21 -0.94
CA ILE A 101 -12.22 9.39 -0.62
C ILE A 101 -11.33 8.79 -1.71
N TYR A 102 -11.74 7.65 -2.28
CA TYR A 102 -11.01 6.99 -3.36
C TYR A 102 -10.96 7.87 -4.62
N GLU A 103 -12.08 8.47 -5.01
CA GLU A 103 -12.18 9.37 -6.16
C GLU A 103 -11.39 10.67 -5.95
N GLU A 104 -11.48 11.27 -4.76
CA GLU A 104 -10.69 12.46 -4.42
C GLU A 104 -9.19 12.19 -4.52
N GLN A 105 -8.73 11.06 -3.98
CA GLN A 105 -7.33 10.63 -4.09
C GLN A 105 -6.92 10.31 -5.53
N ALA A 106 -7.82 9.78 -6.36
CA ALA A 106 -7.54 9.53 -7.78
C ALA A 106 -7.37 10.86 -8.53
N ARG A 107 -8.22 11.84 -8.25
CA ARG A 107 -8.14 13.18 -8.83
C ARG A 107 -6.87 13.92 -8.40
N ALA A 108 -6.56 13.93 -7.11
CA ALA A 108 -5.34 14.58 -6.60
C ALA A 108 -4.07 14.00 -7.24
N ARG A 109 -4.01 12.68 -7.43
CA ARG A 109 -2.88 12.02 -8.13
C ARG A 109 -2.82 12.38 -9.61
N ALA A 110 -3.97 12.53 -10.28
CA ALA A 110 -4.01 12.96 -11.68
C ALA A 110 -3.52 14.41 -11.83
N GLU A 111 -3.92 15.30 -10.92
CA GLU A 111 -3.49 16.70 -10.88
C GLU A 111 -1.98 16.81 -10.59
N GLU A 112 -1.45 16.05 -9.63
CA GLU A 112 -0.01 16.01 -9.34
C GLU A 112 0.81 15.49 -10.54
N ARG A 113 0.30 14.45 -11.23
CA ARG A 113 0.95 13.92 -12.42
C ARG A 113 0.96 14.93 -13.57
N ALA A 114 -0.16 15.63 -13.79
CA ALA A 114 -0.24 16.68 -14.81
C ALA A 114 0.71 17.85 -14.49
N ALA A 115 0.84 18.25 -13.22
CA ALA A 115 1.79 19.29 -12.81
C ALA A 115 3.27 18.85 -13.02
N ARG A 116 3.57 17.58 -12.75
CA ARG A 116 4.91 17.01 -12.96
C ARG A 116 5.27 16.91 -14.44
N ASP A 117 4.34 16.50 -15.29
CA ASP A 117 4.55 16.41 -16.74
C ASP A 117 4.59 17.80 -17.42
N ALA A 118 4.03 18.84 -16.79
CA ALA A 118 4.22 20.23 -17.20
C ALA A 118 5.57 20.84 -16.74
N THR A 119 6.33 20.12 -15.90
CA THR A 119 7.64 20.55 -15.37
C THR A 119 8.81 19.66 -15.82
N PRO A 120 9.08 19.51 -17.13
CA PRO A 120 10.44 19.21 -17.58
C PRO A 120 10.92 20.26 -18.60
N ALA A 121 11.32 21.45 -18.11
CA ALA A 121 12.02 22.44 -18.93
C ALA A 121 13.05 23.30 -18.18
N ALA A 122 13.28 23.11 -16.87
CA ALA A 122 14.07 24.05 -16.07
C ALA A 122 15.18 23.42 -15.21
N THR A 123 15.69 22.24 -15.54
CA THR A 123 16.82 21.65 -14.79
C THR A 123 17.76 20.86 -15.69
N GLY A 124 18.19 21.50 -16.78
CA GLY A 124 19.12 20.92 -17.75
C GLY A 124 20.00 21.96 -18.43
N GLU A 125 20.40 23.03 -17.74
CA GLU A 125 21.39 23.99 -18.27
C GLU A 125 21.96 24.86 -17.14
N ALA A 126 22.69 24.27 -16.19
CA ALA A 126 23.48 25.04 -15.20
C ALA A 126 24.54 24.18 -14.50
N VAL A 127 25.22 23.27 -15.21
CA VAL A 127 26.44 22.62 -14.69
C VAL A 127 27.43 22.40 -15.84
N ALA A 128 27.90 23.48 -16.45
CA ALA A 128 29.03 23.43 -17.38
C ALA A 128 29.68 24.81 -17.55
N GLU A 129 29.94 25.57 -16.48
CA GLU A 129 30.83 26.76 -16.56
C GLU A 129 31.23 27.27 -15.17
N GLU A 130 31.72 26.41 -14.27
CA GLU A 130 32.45 26.86 -13.07
C GLU A 130 33.49 25.83 -12.61
N GLU A 131 34.31 25.34 -13.55
CA GLU A 131 35.52 24.58 -13.20
C GLU A 131 36.67 24.93 -14.17
N ALA A 132 37.01 26.22 -14.22
CA ALA A 132 38.22 26.70 -14.90
C ALA A 132 38.72 28.03 -14.28
N ALA A 133 38.76 28.12 -12.95
CA ALA A 133 39.32 29.30 -12.26
C ALA A 133 40.13 28.96 -10.99
N ALA A 134 40.62 27.72 -10.86
CA ALA A 134 41.47 27.31 -9.74
C ALA A 134 42.71 26.57 -10.26
N ALA A 135 43.56 27.27 -11.01
CA ALA A 135 44.86 26.74 -11.42
C ALA A 135 45.93 27.83 -11.58
N GLU A 136 45.93 28.88 -10.76
CA GLU A 136 47.11 29.76 -10.61
C GLU A 136 47.16 30.36 -9.19
N SER A 137 47.76 29.63 -8.24
CA SER A 137 48.57 30.19 -7.14
C SER A 137 48.96 29.13 -6.11
N GLU A 138 49.97 28.30 -6.39
CA GLU A 138 50.82 27.70 -5.36
C GLU A 138 51.97 26.97 -6.04
N SER A 139 53.18 27.57 -6.01
CA SER A 139 54.54 27.01 -6.16
C SER A 139 55.45 28.19 -6.55
N ASP A 140 55.87 29.01 -5.58
CA ASP A 140 57.15 28.93 -4.84
C ASP A 140 58.12 30.00 -5.35
#